data_AF-A0A2D4ZQN5-F1
#
_entry.id   AF-A0A2D4ZQN5-F1
#
_cell.length_a   1.000
_cell.length_b   1.000
_cell.length_c   1.000
_cell.angle_alpha   90.00
_cell.angle_beta   90.00
_cell.angle_gamma   90.00
#
_symmetry.space_group_name_H-M   'P 1'
#
loop_
_entity.id
_entity.type
_entity.pdbx_description
1 polymer ?
#
loop_
_entity_poly.entity_id
_entity_poly.type
_entity_poly.pdbx_seq_one_letter_code
_entity_poly.pdbx_strand_id
1 'polypeptide(L)'
;MDNQRFKNELRSSQDDPDFDLDSYIDERSSASNSEINEQEYAEPASSTKRNLLAIFFFVVIPALFFLYTFGPPIFRSDNGTGNTTFTQGQNIAQAPLPPAAPLPPRVSNSDGVSGVYLDYLQAANEAGYTTQINPTGIRALYDSGVPLSYLEDMNQAGFLDDFNYSAIIGLYSSGVPMEYLTLMNEAGYLDNFSYSALIGLYSAGVPTSYLDQMNAANFLNDFSYSAIIGLYNGGVSMEYLTLMSESGYLDNFSYSALIGLYNSGVSIEFLDRLNAAELINDFSYSAIIGMYNSGVTTEYLLQLKEAGFIDTFSYSGIIGLYSSGVPVNFLTELDNRSLLADMSYTDVIRTYADGN
;
A
#
# COMPACT_ATOMS: atom_id res chain seq x y z
N MET A 1 -56.87 33.26 -12.93
CA MET A 1 -56.13 34.52 -13.06
C MET A 1 -54.70 34.17 -12.68
N ASP A 2 -53.96 33.66 -13.65
CA ASP A 2 -53.01 34.40 -14.50
C ASP A 2 -51.60 34.32 -13.87
N ASN A 3 -50.48 34.23 -14.57
CA ASN A 3 -50.09 33.75 -15.90
C ASN A 3 -48.56 33.97 -15.88
N GLN A 4 -47.76 32.97 -16.29
CA GLN A 4 -46.49 33.10 -17.02
C GLN A 4 -45.39 34.06 -16.49
N ARG A 5 -44.13 33.56 -16.42
CA ARG A 5 -43.10 33.78 -17.45
C ARG A 5 -41.74 33.26 -16.99
N PHE A 6 -41.39 32.06 -17.46
CA PHE A 6 -39.99 31.73 -17.74
C PHE A 6 -39.64 32.29 -19.11
N LYS A 7 -38.75 33.30 -19.19
CA LYS A 7 -37.97 33.58 -20.40
C LYS A 7 -36.64 34.23 -20.05
N ASN A 8 -35.59 33.53 -20.50
CA ASN A 8 -34.37 34.03 -21.15
C ASN A 8 -33.73 35.31 -20.61
N GLU A 9 -32.52 35.18 -20.06
CA GLU A 9 -31.38 36.02 -20.43
C GLU A 9 -30.08 35.18 -20.43
N LEU A 10 -29.78 34.56 -21.57
CA LEU A 10 -28.45 34.11 -21.95
C LEU A 10 -28.23 34.59 -23.38
N ARG A 11 -27.73 35.82 -23.53
CA ARG A 11 -27.18 36.31 -24.80
C ARG A 11 -26.26 37.51 -24.59
N SER A 12 -24.97 37.21 -24.70
CA SER A 12 -23.82 38.07 -25.07
C SER A 12 -24.14 39.48 -25.58
N SER A 13 -23.59 40.49 -24.92
CA SER A 13 -22.90 41.64 -25.55
C SER A 13 -22.05 42.38 -24.51
N GLN A 14 -20.84 42.71 -24.96
CA GLN A 14 -19.85 43.54 -24.30
C GLN A 14 -20.34 45.00 -24.29
N ASP A 15 -19.90 45.77 -23.28
CA ASP A 15 -20.20 47.18 -22.98
C ASP A 15 -21.43 47.43 -22.07
N ASP A 16 -21.29 47.10 -20.78
CA ASP A 16 -22.03 47.78 -19.70
C ASP A 16 -21.01 48.57 -18.84
N PRO A 17 -21.11 49.91 -18.76
CA PRO A 17 -20.16 50.74 -18.02
C PRO A 17 -20.39 50.78 -16.49
N ASP A 18 -21.37 50.04 -15.98
CA ASP A 18 -21.78 50.04 -14.57
C ASP A 18 -21.53 48.70 -13.84
N PHE A 19 -20.72 47.80 -14.41
CA PHE A 19 -20.32 46.58 -13.70
C PHE A 19 -19.23 46.89 -12.67
N ASP A 20 -19.67 47.26 -11.47
CA ASP A 20 -18.80 47.46 -10.33
C ASP A 20 -18.39 46.10 -9.73
N LEU A 21 -17.17 45.67 -10.08
CA LEU A 21 -16.58 44.40 -9.67
C LEU A 21 -16.52 44.28 -8.14
N ASP A 22 -16.33 45.40 -7.43
CA ASP A 22 -16.23 45.42 -5.98
C ASP A 22 -17.60 45.13 -5.35
N SER A 23 -18.67 45.67 -5.93
CA SER A 23 -20.05 45.36 -5.50
C SER A 23 -20.43 43.90 -5.74
N TYR A 24 -19.96 43.30 -6.84
CA TYR A 24 -20.21 41.88 -7.17
C TYR A 24 -19.45 40.94 -6.22
N ILE A 25 -18.24 41.30 -5.81
CA ILE A 25 -17.44 40.54 -4.84
C ILE A 25 -18.05 40.65 -3.43
N ASP A 26 -18.56 41.83 -3.05
CA ASP A 26 -19.25 42.03 -1.77
C ASP A 26 -20.61 41.34 -1.71
N GLU A 27 -21.35 41.26 -2.81
CA GLU A 27 -22.60 40.51 -2.88
C GLU A 27 -22.37 38.99 -2.85
N ARG A 28 -21.29 38.49 -3.48
CA ARG A 28 -20.85 37.09 -3.37
C ARG A 28 -20.30 36.73 -1.99
N SER A 29 -19.68 37.67 -1.28
CA SER A 29 -19.14 37.44 0.06
C SER A 29 -20.23 37.49 1.13
N SER A 30 -21.27 38.30 0.93
CA SER A 30 -22.42 38.42 1.84
C SER A 30 -23.52 37.39 1.61
N ALA A 31 -23.70 36.88 0.38
CA ALA A 31 -24.64 35.79 0.08
C ALA A 31 -24.20 34.41 0.59
N SER A 32 -23.01 34.29 1.19
CA SER A 32 -22.56 33.05 1.85
C SER A 32 -22.94 32.95 3.33
N ASN A 33 -23.66 33.93 3.89
CA ASN A 33 -24.03 33.96 5.31
C ASN A 33 -25.53 34.23 5.54
N SER A 34 -26.42 33.40 5.00
CA SER A 34 -27.72 33.12 5.64
C SER A 34 -28.38 31.85 5.09
N GLU A 35 -28.54 30.87 6.00
CA GLU A 35 -29.44 29.70 5.94
C GLU A 35 -29.18 28.64 4.86
N ILE A 36 -28.11 27.85 5.06
CA ILE A 36 -28.18 26.41 4.78
C ILE A 36 -28.43 25.70 6.12
N ASN A 37 -29.58 25.06 6.18
CA ASN A 37 -29.96 24.10 7.20
C ASN A 37 -29.09 22.85 7.01
N GLU A 38 -27.93 22.83 7.66
CA GLU A 38 -27.05 21.66 7.68
C GLU A 38 -27.52 20.72 8.79
N GLN A 39 -28.06 19.56 8.37
CA GLN A 39 -28.13 18.40 9.24
C GLN A 39 -26.70 18.07 9.68
N GLU A 40 -26.49 18.18 10.99
CA GLU A 40 -25.25 17.93 11.70
C GLU A 40 -24.73 16.50 11.45
N TYR A 41 -23.91 16.34 10.41
CA TYR A 41 -22.95 15.25 10.36
C TYR A 41 -21.80 15.65 11.28
N ALA A 42 -21.84 15.15 12.51
CA ALA A 42 -20.70 15.23 13.41
C ALA A 42 -19.52 14.45 12.80
N GLU A 43 -18.62 15.14 12.12
CA GLU A 43 -17.28 14.60 11.87
C GLU A 43 -16.59 14.40 13.24
N PRO A 44 -16.18 13.17 13.60
CA PRO A 44 -15.41 13.00 14.82
C PRO A 44 -14.04 13.65 14.61
N ALA A 45 -13.77 14.72 15.37
CA ALA A 45 -12.51 15.42 15.40
C ALA A 45 -11.33 14.43 15.31
N SER A 46 -10.55 14.52 14.23
CA SER A 46 -9.33 13.73 14.08
C SER A 46 -8.31 14.21 15.12
N SER A 47 -8.33 13.54 16.26
CA SER A 47 -7.33 13.71 17.29
C SER A 47 -5.98 13.36 16.68
N THR A 48 -5.02 14.28 16.71
CA THR A 48 -3.63 14.04 16.30
C THR A 48 -3.05 12.78 16.98
N LYS A 49 -3.59 12.39 18.15
CA LYS A 49 -3.25 11.13 18.83
C LYS A 49 -3.78 9.87 18.13
N ARG A 50 -4.95 9.95 17.46
CA ARG A 50 -5.52 8.84 16.65
C ARG A 50 -4.76 8.67 15.32
N ASN A 51 -4.34 9.75 14.67
CA ASN A 51 -3.46 9.69 13.50
C ASN A 51 -2.04 9.19 13.85
N LEU A 52 -1.49 9.57 15.01
CA LEU A 52 -0.26 8.99 15.54
C LEU A 52 -0.41 7.51 15.89
N LEU A 53 -1.55 7.11 16.49
CA LEU A 53 -1.85 5.70 16.73
C LEU A 53 -1.92 4.92 15.41
N ALA A 54 -2.60 5.46 14.40
CA ALA A 54 -2.69 4.81 13.09
C ALA A 54 -1.30 4.64 12.46
N ILE A 55 -0.45 5.67 12.48
CA ILE A 55 0.94 5.55 11.99
C ILE A 55 1.71 4.51 12.83
N PHE A 56 1.54 4.51 14.15
CA PHE A 56 2.20 3.55 15.02
C PHE A 56 1.75 2.10 14.76
N PHE A 57 0.46 1.85 14.60
CA PHE A 57 -0.10 0.51 14.38
C PHE A 57 0.02 0.00 12.95
N PHE A 58 -0.08 0.87 11.94
CA PHE A 58 -0.08 0.47 10.52
C PHE A 58 1.27 0.64 9.82
N VAL A 59 2.21 1.40 10.41
CA VAL A 59 3.54 1.63 9.82
C VAL A 59 4.65 1.17 10.75
N VAL A 60 4.65 1.61 12.02
CA VAL A 60 5.77 1.35 12.94
C VAL A 60 5.79 -0.09 13.46
N ILE A 61 4.66 -0.64 13.91
CA ILE A 61 4.60 -2.03 14.41
C ILE A 61 4.90 -3.04 13.29
N PRO A 62 4.36 -2.92 12.07
CA PRO A 62 4.76 -3.78 10.96
C PRO A 62 6.25 -3.64 10.61
N ALA A 63 6.80 -2.42 10.63
CA ALA A 63 8.23 -2.20 10.39
C ALA A 63 9.14 -2.79 11.48
N LEU A 64 8.73 -2.71 12.76
CA LEU A 64 9.46 -3.30 13.87
C LEU A 64 9.36 -4.83 13.87
N PHE A 65 8.19 -5.38 13.53
CA PHE A 65 8.02 -6.82 13.34
C PHE A 65 8.88 -7.31 12.17
N PHE A 66 8.92 -6.58 11.06
CA PHE A 66 9.79 -6.88 9.92
C PHE A 66 11.28 -6.86 10.32
N LEU A 67 11.74 -5.83 11.03
CA LEU A 67 13.13 -5.72 11.50
C LEU A 67 13.50 -6.77 12.56
N TYR A 68 12.55 -7.22 13.37
CA TYR A 68 12.76 -8.24 14.40
C TYR A 68 12.76 -9.66 13.81
N THR A 69 11.85 -9.94 12.87
CA THR A 69 11.69 -11.25 12.24
C THR A 69 12.72 -11.52 11.15
N PHE A 70 13.10 -10.49 10.37
CA PHE A 70 14.01 -10.64 9.23
C PHE A 70 15.36 -9.94 9.40
N GLY A 71 15.58 -9.21 10.51
CA GLY A 71 16.75 -8.35 10.71
C GLY A 71 16.71 -7.08 9.83
N PRO A 72 17.59 -6.08 10.06
CA PRO A 72 17.77 -5.00 9.09
C PRO A 72 18.27 -5.59 7.78
N PRO A 73 17.84 -5.08 6.61
CA PRO A 73 18.42 -5.49 5.35
C PRO A 73 19.92 -5.17 5.41
N ILE A 74 20.75 -6.21 5.48
CA ILE A 74 22.19 -6.06 5.40
C ILE A 74 22.49 -5.72 3.93
N PHE A 75 22.61 -4.43 3.62
CA PHE A 75 23.36 -4.00 2.45
C PHE A 75 24.84 -4.32 2.70
N ARG A 76 25.20 -5.59 2.49
CA ARG A 76 26.58 -6.04 2.53
C ARG A 76 27.21 -5.66 1.20
N SER A 77 27.94 -4.55 1.18
CA SER A 77 28.99 -4.35 0.17
C SER A 77 30.08 -5.37 0.48
N ASP A 78 29.95 -6.57 -0.09
CA ASP A 78 30.92 -7.64 0.11
C ASP A 78 32.11 -7.42 -0.83
N ASN A 79 33.23 -7.04 -0.24
CA ASN A 79 34.52 -6.96 -0.91
C ASN A 79 35.31 -8.20 -0.49
N GLY A 80 35.08 -9.31 -1.20
CA GLY A 80 36.00 -10.43 -1.30
C GLY A 80 36.06 -11.43 -0.13
N THR A 81 35.81 -12.70 -0.52
CA THR A 81 36.32 -13.97 0.04
C THR A 81 35.68 -14.55 1.31
N GLY A 82 34.96 -15.67 1.14
CA GLY A 82 34.77 -16.70 2.18
C GLY A 82 33.42 -17.43 2.14
N ASN A 83 33.43 -18.71 1.75
CA ASN A 83 32.29 -19.62 1.70
C ASN A 83 31.58 -19.82 3.05
N THR A 84 30.24 -19.72 3.07
CA THR A 84 29.38 -20.50 3.99
C THR A 84 28.10 -20.93 3.28
N THR A 85 27.92 -22.24 3.20
CA THR A 85 26.76 -22.96 2.65
C THR A 85 25.57 -22.89 3.62
N PHE A 86 24.39 -22.54 3.09
CA PHE A 86 23.09 -22.86 3.70
C PHE A 86 22.19 -23.44 2.60
N THR A 87 21.53 -24.54 2.90
CA THR A 87 20.77 -25.36 1.93
C THR A 87 19.32 -25.48 2.39
N GLN A 88 18.41 -25.43 1.40
CA GLN A 88 16.97 -25.73 1.38
C GLN A 88 15.97 -24.57 1.43
N GLY A 89 15.20 -24.49 0.34
CA GLY A 89 13.98 -23.70 0.15
C GLY A 89 13.83 -23.18 -1.29
N GLN A 90 13.50 -24.06 -2.24
CA GLN A 90 13.17 -23.79 -3.65
C GLN A 90 14.27 -23.11 -4.52
N ASN A 91 14.94 -23.93 -5.34
CA ASN A 91 15.71 -23.46 -6.50
C ASN A 91 14.75 -22.89 -7.55
N ILE A 92 14.42 -21.61 -7.44
CA ILE A 92 14.12 -20.79 -8.61
C ILE A 92 15.46 -20.17 -8.96
N ALA A 93 16.05 -20.57 -10.08
CA ALA A 93 17.28 -19.95 -10.56
C ALA A 93 17.01 -18.45 -10.69
N GLN A 94 17.61 -17.64 -9.80
CA GLN A 94 17.73 -16.21 -10.05
C GLN A 94 18.42 -16.08 -11.40
N ALA A 95 17.76 -15.45 -12.37
CA ALA A 95 18.44 -15.01 -13.57
C ALA A 95 19.70 -14.23 -13.12
N PRO A 96 20.88 -14.47 -13.73
CA PRO A 96 22.06 -13.68 -13.39
C PRO A 96 21.68 -12.21 -13.52
N LEU A 97 21.88 -11.42 -12.47
CA LEU A 97 21.75 -9.98 -12.55
C LEU A 97 22.57 -9.54 -13.78
N PRO A 98 21.96 -8.88 -14.79
CA PRO A 98 22.74 -8.35 -15.89
C PRO A 98 23.80 -7.40 -15.30
N PRO A 99 25.00 -7.36 -15.90
CA PRO A 99 26.05 -6.47 -15.42
C PRO A 99 25.48 -5.05 -15.28
N ALA A 100 25.65 -4.47 -14.09
CA ALA A 100 25.20 -3.11 -13.80
C ALA A 100 25.63 -2.19 -14.94
N ALA A 101 24.66 -1.51 -15.56
CA ALA A 101 24.96 -0.48 -16.54
C ALA A 101 25.96 0.50 -15.92
N PRO A 102 27.05 0.87 -16.62
CA PRO A 102 28.04 1.79 -16.08
C PRO A 102 27.34 3.08 -15.64
N LEU A 103 27.51 3.44 -14.36
CA LEU A 103 26.99 4.70 -13.82
C LEU A 103 27.47 5.84 -14.73
N PRO A 104 26.56 6.68 -15.28
CA PRO A 104 26.99 7.78 -16.11
C PRO A 104 27.80 8.79 -15.27
N PRO A 105 28.82 9.44 -15.87
CA PRO A 105 29.60 10.45 -15.18
C PRO A 105 28.70 11.60 -14.70
N ARG A 106 28.81 11.93 -13.42
CA ARG A 106 28.14 13.09 -12.82
C ARG A 106 28.78 14.37 -13.35
N VAL A 107 28.10 15.07 -14.26
CA VAL A 107 28.59 16.35 -14.79
C VAL A 107 28.38 17.44 -13.73
N SER A 108 29.45 18.11 -13.30
CA SER A 108 29.43 19.30 -12.42
C SER A 108 29.88 20.53 -13.23
N ASN A 109 29.12 21.62 -13.11
CA ASN A 109 29.16 22.89 -13.89
C ASN A 109 30.53 23.61 -13.87
N SER A 110 30.95 24.47 -14.83
CA SER A 110 30.22 25.70 -15.24
C SER A 110 30.59 26.36 -16.59
N ASP A 111 31.50 25.89 -17.44
CA ASP A 111 31.87 26.62 -18.69
C ASP A 111 31.88 25.78 -19.99
N GLY A 112 31.52 24.49 -19.91
CA GLY A 112 31.42 23.57 -21.06
C GLY A 112 30.00 23.06 -21.36
N VAL A 113 29.01 23.45 -20.56
CA VAL A 113 27.65 22.89 -20.57
C VAL A 113 26.86 23.23 -21.84
N SER A 114 27.12 24.40 -22.45
CA SER A 114 26.44 24.78 -23.69
C SER A 114 26.87 23.90 -24.86
N GLY A 115 28.17 23.62 -25.02
CA GLY A 115 28.68 22.79 -26.12
C GLY A 115 28.17 21.35 -26.05
N VAL A 116 28.27 20.71 -24.88
CA VAL A 116 27.85 19.31 -24.70
C VAL A 116 26.33 19.13 -24.85
N TYR A 117 25.54 20.08 -24.34
CA TYR A 117 24.09 20.07 -24.57
C TYR A 117 23.75 20.32 -26.04
N LEU A 118 24.45 21.24 -26.73
CA LEU A 118 24.25 21.49 -28.15
C LEU A 118 24.59 20.25 -29.00
N ASP A 119 25.64 19.50 -28.65
CA ASP A 119 25.99 18.24 -29.29
C ASP A 119 24.87 17.19 -29.07
N TYR A 120 24.37 17.07 -27.83
CA TYR A 120 23.24 16.19 -27.51
C TYR A 120 21.96 16.59 -28.27
N LEU A 121 21.64 17.88 -28.33
CA LEU A 121 20.48 18.41 -29.04
C LEU A 121 20.61 18.21 -30.55
N GLN A 122 21.80 18.42 -31.12
CA GLN A 122 22.07 18.16 -32.53
C GLN A 122 21.86 16.68 -32.84
N ALA A 123 22.44 15.76 -32.06
CA ALA A 123 22.28 14.34 -32.26
C ALA A 123 20.82 13.88 -32.06
N ALA A 124 20.10 14.44 -31.08
CA ALA A 124 18.67 14.17 -30.87
C ALA A 124 17.82 14.65 -32.07
N ASN A 125 18.21 15.77 -32.69
CA ASN A 125 17.54 16.30 -33.87
C ASN A 125 17.83 15.45 -35.13
N GLU A 126 19.07 15.01 -35.32
CA GLU A 126 19.47 14.11 -36.41
C GLU A 126 18.77 12.74 -36.30
N ALA A 127 18.57 12.24 -35.09
CA ALA A 127 17.82 11.03 -34.80
C ALA A 127 16.28 11.22 -34.86
N GLY A 128 15.79 12.45 -35.01
CA GLY A 128 14.36 12.77 -35.13
C GLY A 128 13.60 12.85 -33.80
N TYR A 129 14.26 12.68 -32.65
CA TYR A 129 13.59 12.71 -31.33
C TYR A 129 12.99 14.07 -30.98
N THR A 130 13.50 15.17 -31.55
CA THR A 130 12.96 16.52 -31.36
C THR A 130 11.55 16.70 -31.95
N THR A 131 11.10 15.77 -32.79
CA THR A 131 9.73 15.77 -33.34
C THR A 131 8.73 15.03 -32.45
N GLN A 132 9.20 14.09 -31.64
CA GLN A 132 8.38 13.26 -30.73
C GLN A 132 8.41 13.80 -29.30
N ILE A 133 9.58 14.29 -28.86
CA ILE A 133 9.81 14.83 -27.52
C ILE A 133 10.00 16.33 -27.64
N ASN A 134 9.19 17.09 -26.89
CA ASN A 134 9.27 18.54 -26.90
C ASN A 134 10.64 19.05 -26.38
N PRO A 135 11.03 20.30 -26.69
CA PRO A 135 12.33 20.85 -26.29
C PRO A 135 12.60 20.81 -24.78
N THR A 136 11.57 21.01 -23.95
CA THR A 136 11.68 20.89 -22.48
C THR A 136 12.02 19.46 -22.07
N GLY A 137 11.41 18.47 -22.71
CA GLY A 137 11.67 17.04 -22.48
C GLY A 137 13.07 16.63 -22.90
N ILE A 138 13.54 17.07 -24.07
CA ILE A 138 14.93 16.82 -24.52
C ILE A 138 15.94 17.38 -23.52
N ARG A 139 15.70 18.60 -23.02
CA ARG A 139 16.53 19.19 -21.98
C ARG A 139 16.47 18.41 -20.67
N ALA A 140 15.29 18.02 -20.23
CA ALA A 140 15.12 17.24 -19.00
C ALA A 140 15.83 15.88 -19.07
N LEU A 141 15.80 15.21 -20.23
CA LEU A 141 16.53 13.96 -20.48
C LEU A 141 18.04 14.15 -20.36
N TYR A 142 18.58 15.19 -20.99
CA TYR A 142 20.00 15.55 -20.89
C TYR A 142 20.41 15.88 -19.46
N ASP A 143 19.66 16.75 -18.78
CA ASP A 143 19.93 17.18 -17.41
C ASP A 143 19.86 15.99 -16.42
N SER A 144 19.07 14.96 -16.75
CA SER A 144 18.96 13.70 -15.99
C SER A 144 19.97 12.62 -16.41
N GLY A 145 20.83 12.90 -17.40
CA GLY A 145 21.87 11.99 -17.85
C GLY A 145 21.37 10.78 -18.65
N VAL A 146 20.19 10.87 -19.27
CA VAL A 146 19.67 9.83 -20.17
C VAL A 146 20.44 9.89 -21.49
N PRO A 147 21.14 8.82 -21.91
CA PRO A 147 21.88 8.82 -23.17
C PRO A 147 20.94 8.61 -24.35
N LEU A 148 21.29 9.16 -25.52
CA LEU A 148 20.51 8.96 -26.74
C LEU A 148 20.43 7.49 -27.16
N SER A 149 21.44 6.67 -26.82
CA SER A 149 21.39 5.23 -27.05
C SER A 149 20.22 4.55 -26.31
N TYR A 150 19.83 5.06 -25.14
CA TYR A 150 18.64 4.54 -24.43
C TYR A 150 17.35 4.90 -25.15
N LEU A 151 17.26 6.11 -25.73
CA LEU A 151 16.13 6.51 -26.58
C LEU A 151 16.09 5.71 -27.88
N GLU A 152 17.26 5.38 -28.43
CA GLU A 152 17.40 4.51 -29.59
C GLU A 152 16.88 3.11 -29.29
N ASP A 153 17.30 2.50 -28.18
CA ASP A 153 16.82 1.21 -27.74
C ASP A 153 15.29 1.22 -27.53
N MET A 154 14.74 2.27 -26.89
CA MET A 154 13.30 2.45 -26.71
C MET A 154 12.55 2.56 -28.04
N ASN A 155 13.07 3.33 -28.99
CA ASN A 155 12.46 3.52 -30.29
C ASN A 155 12.49 2.23 -31.12
N GLN A 156 13.60 1.50 -31.09
CA GLN A 156 13.73 0.20 -31.77
C GLN A 156 12.79 -0.86 -31.18
N ALA A 157 12.57 -0.82 -29.86
CA ALA A 157 11.61 -1.68 -29.17
C ALA A 157 10.15 -1.24 -29.37
N GLY A 158 9.92 -0.05 -29.94
CA GLY A 158 8.58 0.52 -30.16
C GLY A 158 7.96 1.21 -28.94
N PHE A 159 8.73 1.40 -27.86
CA PHE A 159 8.24 1.95 -26.59
C PHE A 159 8.40 3.46 -26.44
N LEU A 160 9.06 4.13 -27.39
CA LEU A 160 9.36 5.55 -27.25
C LEU A 160 8.08 6.40 -27.18
N ASP A 161 7.02 6.01 -27.87
CA ASP A 161 5.73 6.69 -27.88
C ASP A 161 4.84 6.32 -26.67
N ASP A 162 5.13 5.21 -25.98
CA ASP A 162 4.36 4.74 -24.82
C ASP A 162 4.71 5.52 -23.54
N PHE A 163 5.89 6.14 -23.51
CA PHE A 163 6.42 6.83 -22.33
C PHE A 163 6.70 8.31 -22.59
N ASN A 164 6.12 9.18 -21.76
CA ASN A 164 6.53 10.57 -21.74
C ASN A 164 7.97 10.72 -21.18
N TYR A 165 8.62 11.86 -21.45
CA TYR A 165 10.01 12.09 -21.04
C TYR A 165 10.24 11.91 -19.52
N SER A 166 9.27 12.22 -18.66
CA SER A 166 9.39 11.99 -17.21
C SER A 166 9.40 10.49 -16.87
N ALA A 167 8.60 9.69 -17.57
CA ALA A 167 8.58 8.24 -17.44
C ALA A 167 9.90 7.62 -17.94
N ILE A 168 10.42 8.08 -19.08
CA ILE A 168 11.72 7.66 -19.63
C ILE A 168 12.84 7.94 -18.61
N ILE A 169 12.87 9.15 -18.02
CA ILE A 169 13.83 9.49 -16.96
C ILE A 169 13.68 8.55 -15.77
N GLY A 170 12.46 8.29 -15.33
CA GLY A 170 12.18 7.39 -14.20
C GLY A 170 12.67 5.97 -14.45
N LEU A 171 12.37 5.40 -15.61
CA LEU A 171 12.78 4.06 -16.01
C LEU A 171 14.30 3.93 -16.10
N TYR A 172 14.95 4.87 -16.78
CA TYR A 172 16.40 4.89 -16.91
C TYR A 172 17.11 5.06 -15.56
N SER A 173 16.71 6.05 -14.76
CA SER A 173 17.33 6.33 -13.47
C SER A 173 17.13 5.21 -12.44
N SER A 174 16.06 4.42 -12.59
CA SER A 174 15.79 3.23 -11.77
C SER A 174 16.45 1.96 -12.31
N GLY A 175 17.18 2.06 -13.44
CA GLY A 175 17.90 0.94 -14.04
C GLY A 175 17.00 -0.15 -14.62
N VAL A 176 15.79 0.22 -15.07
CA VAL A 176 14.87 -0.72 -15.72
C VAL A 176 15.39 -1.05 -17.12
N PRO A 177 15.75 -2.31 -17.42
CA PRO A 177 16.31 -2.69 -18.71
C PRO A 177 15.22 -2.79 -19.78
N MET A 178 15.59 -2.59 -21.04
CA MET A 178 14.66 -2.72 -22.18
C MET A 178 14.03 -4.11 -22.23
N GLU A 179 14.81 -5.15 -21.95
CA GLU A 179 14.37 -6.54 -21.89
C GLU A 179 13.21 -6.75 -20.91
N TYR A 180 13.20 -6.05 -19.77
CA TYR A 180 12.09 -6.13 -18.83
C TYR A 180 10.81 -5.50 -19.39
N LEU A 181 10.92 -4.35 -20.07
CA LEU A 181 9.77 -3.71 -20.72
C LEU A 181 9.22 -4.58 -21.87
N THR A 182 10.11 -5.18 -22.67
CA THR A 182 9.74 -6.15 -23.70
C THR A 182 9.00 -7.35 -23.10
N LEU A 183 9.52 -7.92 -22.02
CA LEU A 183 8.87 -9.04 -21.34
C LEU A 183 7.50 -8.66 -20.76
N MET A 184 7.36 -7.46 -20.19
CA MET A 184 6.05 -6.96 -19.74
C MET A 184 5.07 -6.74 -20.90
N ASN A 185 5.55 -6.26 -22.04
CA ASN A 185 4.72 -6.07 -23.24
C ASN A 185 4.27 -7.40 -23.84
N GLU A 186 5.18 -8.37 -23.99
CA GLU A 186 4.88 -9.70 -24.50
C GLU A 186 3.89 -10.47 -23.61
N ALA A 187 3.98 -10.28 -22.29
CA ALA A 187 3.03 -10.81 -21.33
C ALA A 187 1.69 -10.04 -21.31
N GLY A 188 1.59 -8.94 -22.06
CA GLY A 188 0.38 -8.11 -22.13
C GLY A 188 0.14 -7.23 -20.91
N TYR A 189 1.18 -6.96 -20.11
CA TYR A 189 1.10 -6.19 -18.87
C TYR A 189 1.66 -4.77 -18.96
N LEU A 190 2.29 -4.39 -20.07
CA LEU A 190 2.88 -3.04 -20.20
C LEU A 190 1.83 -1.95 -19.96
N ASP A 191 0.65 -2.10 -20.56
CA ASP A 191 -0.45 -1.12 -20.46
C ASP A 191 -1.27 -1.24 -19.16
N ASN A 192 -1.13 -2.33 -18.40
CA ASN A 192 -1.81 -2.51 -17.12
C ASN A 192 -1.18 -1.67 -16.00
N PHE A 193 0.08 -1.26 -16.16
CA PHE A 193 0.87 -0.65 -15.11
C PHE A 193 1.41 0.72 -15.53
N SER A 194 1.29 1.70 -14.64
CA SER A 194 2.01 2.97 -14.82
C SER A 194 3.52 2.73 -14.84
N TYR A 195 4.31 3.63 -15.44
CA TYR A 195 5.78 3.52 -15.41
C TYR A 195 6.35 3.42 -13.98
N SER A 196 5.72 4.09 -13.00
CA SER A 196 6.08 3.98 -11.58
C SER A 196 5.79 2.60 -11.00
N ALA A 197 4.72 1.94 -11.45
CA ALA A 197 4.41 0.57 -11.08
C ALA A 197 5.38 -0.41 -11.75
N LEU A 198 5.73 -0.22 -13.02
CA LEU A 198 6.75 -1.01 -13.72
C LEU A 198 8.10 -0.94 -13.00
N ILE A 199 8.53 0.25 -12.57
CA ILE A 199 9.73 0.44 -11.74
C ILE A 199 9.61 -0.32 -10.42
N GLY A 200 8.47 -0.20 -9.73
CA GLY A 200 8.23 -0.89 -8.47
C GLY A 200 8.30 -2.40 -8.59
N LEU A 201 7.63 -2.97 -9.59
CA LEU A 201 7.62 -4.42 -9.88
C LEU A 201 9.02 -4.93 -10.22
N TYR A 202 9.75 -4.22 -11.08
CA TYR A 202 11.14 -4.54 -11.43
C TYR A 202 12.06 -4.53 -10.20
N SER A 203 12.02 -3.44 -9.43
CA SER A 203 12.85 -3.25 -8.24
C SER A 203 12.59 -4.32 -7.17
N ALA A 204 11.33 -4.75 -7.03
CA ALA A 204 10.92 -5.83 -6.14
C ALA A 204 11.19 -7.24 -6.72
N GLY A 205 11.61 -7.34 -7.99
CA GLY A 205 11.86 -8.62 -8.64
C GLY A 205 10.60 -9.47 -8.83
N VAL A 206 9.44 -8.84 -9.04
CA VAL A 206 8.17 -9.54 -9.31
C VAL A 206 8.22 -10.09 -10.75
N PRO A 207 8.16 -11.41 -10.96
CA PRO A 207 8.19 -11.97 -12.30
C PRO A 207 6.81 -11.89 -12.97
N THR A 208 6.78 -11.83 -14.31
CA THR A 208 5.51 -11.92 -15.07
C THR A 208 4.75 -13.21 -14.78
N SER A 209 5.44 -14.32 -14.49
CA SER A 209 4.78 -15.57 -14.10
C SER A 209 3.96 -15.47 -12.81
N TYR A 210 4.27 -14.53 -11.91
CA TYR A 210 3.44 -14.24 -10.74
C TYR A 210 2.21 -13.40 -11.13
N LEU A 211 2.39 -12.43 -12.04
CA LEU A 211 1.28 -11.65 -12.60
C LEU A 211 0.32 -12.54 -13.41
N ASP A 212 0.83 -13.50 -14.18
CA ASP A 212 0.07 -14.51 -14.91
C ASP A 212 -0.82 -15.32 -13.97
N GLN A 213 -0.25 -15.77 -12.85
CA GLN A 213 -0.98 -16.49 -11.82
C GLN A 213 -2.08 -15.64 -11.19
N MET A 214 -1.80 -14.37 -10.87
CA MET A 214 -2.80 -13.44 -10.37
C MET A 214 -3.91 -13.18 -11.39
N ASN A 215 -3.56 -12.99 -12.66
CA ASN A 215 -4.53 -12.75 -13.73
C ASN A 215 -5.42 -13.96 -13.98
N ALA A 216 -4.85 -15.17 -14.01
CA ALA A 216 -5.59 -16.42 -14.15
C ALA A 216 -6.57 -16.66 -12.99
N ALA A 217 -6.20 -16.24 -11.78
CA ALA A 217 -7.05 -16.28 -10.60
C ALA A 217 -8.02 -15.08 -10.49
N ASN A 218 -8.01 -14.16 -11.46
CA ASN A 218 -8.76 -12.90 -11.49
C ASN A 218 -8.39 -11.88 -10.39
N PHE A 219 -7.28 -12.06 -9.67
CA PHE A 219 -6.82 -11.16 -8.61
C PHE A 219 -6.00 -9.97 -9.09
N LEU A 220 -5.56 -9.93 -10.36
CA LEU A 220 -4.68 -8.87 -10.83
C LEU A 220 -5.28 -7.47 -10.66
N ASN A 221 -6.60 -7.35 -10.84
CA ASN A 221 -7.32 -6.08 -10.74
C ASN A 221 -7.84 -5.78 -9.32
N ASP A 222 -7.79 -6.75 -8.41
CA ASP A 222 -8.25 -6.59 -7.02
C ASP A 222 -7.18 -5.91 -6.14
N PHE A 223 -5.92 -5.91 -6.60
CA PHE A 223 -4.78 -5.40 -5.86
C PHE A 223 -4.07 -4.26 -6.59
N SER A 224 -3.72 -3.20 -5.86
CA SER A 224 -2.79 -2.19 -6.38
C SER A 224 -1.42 -2.81 -6.66
N TYR A 225 -0.60 -2.21 -7.53
CA TYR A 225 0.77 -2.70 -7.78
C TYR A 225 1.61 -2.80 -6.50
N SER A 226 1.41 -1.90 -5.54
CA SER A 226 2.07 -1.95 -4.23
C SER A 226 1.61 -3.13 -3.38
N ALA A 227 0.33 -3.50 -3.47
CA ALA A 227 -0.21 -4.70 -2.83
C ALA A 227 0.30 -5.97 -3.51
N ILE A 228 0.37 -6.00 -4.85
CA ILE A 228 0.98 -7.10 -5.63
C ILE A 228 2.42 -7.36 -5.17
N ILE A 229 3.24 -6.29 -5.09
CA ILE A 229 4.61 -6.35 -4.58
C ILE A 229 4.63 -6.89 -3.14
N GLY A 230 3.74 -6.39 -2.28
CA GLY A 230 3.62 -6.84 -0.90
C GLY A 230 3.31 -8.33 -0.78
N LEU A 231 2.32 -8.82 -1.54
CA LEU A 231 1.89 -10.22 -1.55
C LEU A 231 3.02 -11.14 -2.06
N TYR A 232 3.70 -10.74 -3.14
CA TYR A 232 4.84 -11.47 -3.68
C TYR A 232 5.99 -11.58 -2.67
N ASN A 233 6.42 -10.45 -2.10
CA ASN A 233 7.50 -10.43 -1.10
C ASN A 233 7.09 -11.14 0.21
N GLY A 234 5.80 -11.13 0.53
CA GLY A 234 5.23 -11.87 1.65
C GLY A 234 5.11 -13.37 1.40
N GLY A 235 5.40 -13.86 0.19
CA GLY A 235 5.32 -15.27 -0.19
C GLY A 235 3.89 -15.81 -0.21
N VAL A 236 2.89 -14.95 -0.33
CA VAL A 236 1.47 -15.33 -0.31
C VAL A 236 1.14 -16.09 -1.60
N SER A 237 0.63 -17.31 -1.46
CA SER A 237 0.28 -18.15 -2.61
C SER A 237 -1.06 -17.75 -3.22
N MET A 238 -1.25 -17.99 -4.52
CA MET A 238 -2.57 -17.85 -5.16
C MET A 238 -3.60 -18.78 -4.52
N GLU A 239 -3.21 -19.99 -4.12
CA GLU A 239 -4.09 -20.93 -3.43
C GLU A 239 -4.67 -20.33 -2.14
N TYR A 240 -3.84 -19.64 -1.35
CA TYR A 240 -4.31 -18.95 -0.16
C TYR A 240 -5.28 -17.81 -0.49
N LEU A 241 -4.97 -16.99 -1.51
CA LEU A 241 -5.87 -15.91 -1.94
C LEU A 241 -7.21 -16.44 -2.47
N THR A 242 -7.19 -17.51 -3.27
CA THR A 242 -8.39 -18.22 -3.73
C THR A 242 -9.21 -18.71 -2.55
N LEU A 243 -8.58 -19.35 -1.57
CA LEU A 243 -9.28 -19.83 -0.39
C LEU A 243 -9.88 -18.68 0.43
N MET A 244 -9.16 -17.57 0.61
CA MET A 244 -9.69 -16.36 1.24
C MET A 244 -10.88 -15.77 0.47
N SER A 245 -10.84 -15.79 -0.86
CA SER A 245 -11.93 -15.31 -1.72
C SER A 245 -13.16 -16.20 -1.63
N GLU A 246 -13.00 -17.51 -1.73
CA GLU A 246 -14.08 -18.50 -1.64
C GLU A 246 -14.77 -18.51 -0.27
N SER A 247 -14.00 -18.29 0.80
CA SER A 247 -14.53 -18.12 2.16
C SER A 247 -15.09 -16.72 2.43
N GLY A 248 -15.01 -15.81 1.45
CA GLY A 248 -15.58 -14.46 1.56
C GLY A 248 -14.79 -13.53 2.48
N TYR A 249 -13.50 -13.81 2.73
CA TYR A 249 -12.62 -13.00 3.59
C TYR A 249 -11.66 -12.08 2.83
N LEU A 250 -11.52 -12.24 1.51
CA LEU A 250 -10.56 -11.45 0.72
C LEU A 250 -10.77 -9.93 0.91
N ASP A 251 -12.03 -9.49 0.88
CA ASP A 251 -12.39 -8.06 1.02
C ASP A 251 -12.46 -7.59 2.48
N ASN A 252 -12.47 -8.50 3.45
CA ASN A 252 -12.47 -8.16 4.87
C ASN A 252 -11.08 -7.72 5.37
N PHE A 253 -10.03 -8.10 4.66
CA PHE A 253 -8.65 -7.90 5.10
C PHE A 253 -7.85 -7.09 4.07
N SER A 254 -7.11 -6.09 4.54
CA SER A 254 -6.12 -5.41 3.70
C SER A 254 -5.05 -6.40 3.22
N TYR A 255 -4.38 -6.11 2.11
CA TYR A 255 -3.27 -6.97 1.63
C TYR A 255 -2.19 -7.20 2.70
N SER A 256 -1.92 -6.20 3.56
CA SER A 256 -1.01 -6.34 4.70
C SER A 256 -1.52 -7.30 5.78
N ALA A 257 -2.83 -7.33 6.01
CA ALA A 257 -3.47 -8.29 6.88
C ALA A 257 -3.45 -9.70 6.27
N LEU A 258 -3.70 -9.85 4.96
CA LEU A 258 -3.58 -11.12 4.25
C LEU A 258 -2.17 -11.73 4.40
N ILE A 259 -1.12 -10.91 4.23
CA ILE A 259 0.28 -11.33 4.45
C ILE A 259 0.49 -11.74 5.91
N GLY A 260 -0.02 -10.96 6.87
CA GLY A 260 0.12 -11.26 8.30
C GLY A 260 -0.55 -12.57 8.70
N LEU A 261 -1.78 -12.80 8.23
CA LEU A 261 -2.55 -14.02 8.50
C LEU A 261 -1.86 -15.24 7.89
N TYR A 262 -1.43 -15.14 6.62
CA TYR A 262 -0.70 -16.19 5.91
C TYR A 262 0.59 -16.58 6.65
N ASN A 263 1.44 -15.59 6.96
CA ASN A 263 2.73 -15.84 7.62
C ASN A 263 2.59 -16.33 9.07
N SER A 264 1.46 -16.06 9.71
CA SER A 264 1.14 -16.58 11.05
C SER A 264 0.46 -17.95 11.02
N GLY A 265 0.17 -18.48 9.83
CA GLY A 265 -0.52 -19.75 9.66
C GLY A 265 -1.97 -19.74 10.15
N VAL A 266 -2.62 -18.57 10.23
CA VAL A 266 -4.01 -18.48 10.66
C VAL A 266 -4.88 -19.22 9.64
N SER A 267 -5.49 -20.32 10.08
CA SER A 267 -6.34 -21.14 9.23
C SER A 267 -7.68 -20.48 8.94
N ILE A 268 -8.24 -20.73 7.76
CA ILE A 268 -9.63 -20.35 7.42
C ILE A 268 -10.64 -20.92 8.41
N GLU A 269 -10.44 -22.15 8.89
CA GLU A 269 -11.32 -22.75 9.90
C GLU A 269 -11.41 -21.89 11.18
N PHE A 270 -10.30 -21.26 11.57
CA PHE A 270 -10.30 -20.35 12.72
C PHE A 270 -11.08 -19.06 12.41
N LEU A 271 -10.92 -18.50 11.21
CA LEU A 271 -11.69 -17.34 10.76
C LEU A 271 -13.19 -17.65 10.67
N ASP A 272 -13.56 -18.83 10.15
CA ASP A 272 -14.95 -19.30 10.08
C ASP A 272 -15.58 -19.43 11.46
N ARG A 273 -14.86 -19.97 12.43
CA ARG A 273 -15.34 -20.05 13.81
C ARG A 273 -15.54 -18.65 14.41
N LEU A 274 -14.61 -17.72 14.17
CA LEU A 274 -14.76 -16.32 14.62
C LEU A 274 -15.95 -15.64 13.95
N ASN A 275 -16.13 -15.84 12.65
CA ASN A 275 -17.23 -15.26 11.89
C ASN A 275 -18.59 -15.83 12.33
N ALA A 276 -18.68 -17.14 12.56
CA ALA A 276 -19.88 -17.79 13.10
C ALA A 276 -20.23 -17.32 14.51
N ALA A 277 -19.21 -16.95 15.30
CA ALA A 277 -19.37 -16.30 16.60
C ALA A 277 -19.70 -14.80 16.49
N GLU A 278 -19.74 -14.25 15.26
CA GLU A 278 -19.86 -12.83 14.94
C GLU A 278 -18.75 -11.97 15.58
N LEU A 279 -17.58 -12.55 15.82
CA LEU A 279 -16.43 -11.92 16.48
C LEU A 279 -15.36 -11.41 15.50
N ILE A 280 -15.47 -11.77 14.21
CA ILE A 280 -14.42 -11.47 13.23
C ILE A 280 -14.18 -9.96 13.05
N ASN A 281 -15.24 -9.16 13.20
CA ASN A 281 -15.17 -7.70 13.08
C ASN A 281 -14.86 -6.98 14.40
N ASP A 282 -14.88 -7.70 15.53
CA ASP A 282 -14.59 -7.13 16.85
C ASP A 282 -13.08 -7.01 17.10
N PHE A 283 -12.27 -7.74 16.33
CA PHE A 283 -10.83 -7.82 16.50
C PHE A 283 -10.08 -7.30 15.26
N SER A 284 -9.01 -6.53 15.49
CA SER A 284 -8.05 -6.25 14.42
C SER A 284 -7.38 -7.55 13.95
N TYR A 285 -6.93 -7.60 12.69
CA TYR A 285 -6.19 -8.78 12.18
C TYR A 285 -4.96 -9.13 13.05
N SER A 286 -4.30 -8.13 13.63
CA SER A 286 -3.18 -8.33 14.56
C SER A 286 -3.62 -8.99 15.88
N ALA A 287 -4.81 -8.67 16.38
CA ALA A 287 -5.40 -9.33 17.54
C ALA A 287 -5.83 -10.76 17.19
N ILE A 288 -6.42 -10.99 16.01
CA ILE A 288 -6.74 -12.34 15.50
C ILE A 288 -5.48 -13.21 15.46
N ILE A 289 -4.39 -12.70 14.86
CA ILE A 289 -3.08 -13.38 14.82
C ILE A 289 -2.56 -13.65 16.25
N GLY A 290 -2.60 -12.65 17.13
CA GLY A 290 -2.13 -12.79 18.51
C GLY A 290 -2.89 -13.87 19.29
N MET A 291 -4.21 -13.90 19.15
CA MET A 291 -5.07 -14.91 19.77
C MET A 291 -4.80 -16.30 19.21
N TYR A 292 -4.71 -16.44 17.88
CA TYR A 292 -4.38 -17.69 17.21
C TYR A 292 -3.04 -18.25 17.69
N ASN A 293 -1.98 -17.45 17.65
CA ASN A 293 -0.63 -17.85 18.08
C ASN A 293 -0.53 -18.17 19.57
N SER A 294 -1.41 -17.58 20.40
CA SER A 294 -1.48 -17.86 21.84
C SER A 294 -2.39 -19.04 22.18
N GLY A 295 -2.98 -19.70 21.17
CA GLY A 295 -3.88 -20.83 21.34
C GLY A 295 -5.26 -20.47 21.90
N VAL A 296 -5.63 -19.18 21.93
CA VAL A 296 -6.94 -18.75 22.42
C VAL A 296 -8.03 -19.37 21.55
N THR A 297 -8.84 -20.24 22.16
CA THR A 297 -9.90 -20.95 21.45
C THR A 297 -11.11 -20.06 21.20
N THR A 298 -11.79 -20.25 20.08
CA THR A 298 -13.08 -19.58 19.81
C THR A 298 -14.13 -19.86 20.88
N GLU A 299 -14.10 -21.06 21.50
CA GLU A 299 -14.96 -21.42 22.63
C GLU A 299 -14.78 -20.48 23.82
N TYR A 300 -13.53 -20.17 24.18
CA TYR A 300 -13.24 -19.22 25.26
C TYR A 300 -13.74 -17.81 24.93
N LEU A 301 -13.59 -17.37 23.67
CA LEU A 301 -14.09 -16.07 23.21
C LEU A 301 -15.62 -16.01 23.21
N LEU A 302 -16.30 -17.11 22.83
CA LEU A 302 -17.75 -17.23 22.90
C LEU A 302 -18.24 -17.14 24.34
N GLN A 303 -17.59 -17.84 25.28
CA GLN A 303 -17.93 -17.74 26.70
C GLN A 303 -17.76 -16.30 27.23
N LEU A 304 -16.68 -15.60 26.83
CA LEU A 304 -16.51 -14.19 27.16
C LEU A 304 -17.62 -13.32 26.57
N LYS A 305 -18.00 -13.53 25.30
CA LYS A 305 -19.11 -12.80 24.65
C LYS A 305 -20.44 -13.03 25.36
N GLU A 306 -20.80 -14.29 25.63
CA GLU A 306 -22.04 -14.66 26.31
C GLU A 306 -22.12 -14.12 27.75
N ALA A 307 -20.99 -14.08 28.45
CA ALA A 307 -20.90 -13.51 29.79
C ALA A 307 -20.81 -11.97 29.80
N GLY A 308 -20.74 -11.32 28.64
CA GLY A 308 -20.64 -9.86 28.52
C GLY A 308 -19.26 -9.28 28.81
N PHE A 309 -18.20 -10.09 28.75
CA PHE A 309 -16.82 -9.70 29.06
C PHE A 309 -15.91 -9.51 27.85
N ILE A 310 -16.42 -9.70 26.62
CA ILE A 310 -15.59 -9.62 25.40
C ILE A 310 -14.94 -8.24 25.22
N ASP A 311 -15.66 -7.17 25.56
CA ASP A 311 -15.19 -5.78 25.49
C ASP A 311 -14.56 -5.27 26.80
N THR A 312 -14.59 -6.08 27.87
CA THR A 312 -14.04 -5.69 29.17
C THR A 312 -12.51 -5.69 29.17
N PHE A 313 -11.90 -6.59 28.39
CA PHE A 313 -10.46 -6.76 28.34
C PHE A 313 -9.93 -6.43 26.94
N SER A 314 -8.74 -5.83 26.87
CA SER A 314 -8.00 -5.78 25.61
C SER A 314 -7.72 -7.19 25.11
N TYR A 315 -7.52 -7.38 23.79
CA TYR A 315 -7.13 -8.70 23.25
C TYR A 315 -5.87 -9.27 23.94
N SER A 316 -4.91 -8.42 24.33
CA SER A 316 -3.75 -8.83 25.11
C SER A 316 -4.11 -9.30 26.52
N GLY A 317 -5.13 -8.69 27.13
CA GLY A 317 -5.71 -9.14 28.39
C GLY A 317 -6.43 -10.48 28.23
N ILE A 318 -7.22 -10.66 27.16
CA ILE A 318 -7.86 -11.95 26.83
C ILE A 318 -6.81 -13.05 26.67
N ILE A 319 -5.73 -12.78 25.91
CA ILE A 319 -4.59 -13.70 25.79
C ILE A 319 -3.97 -14.01 27.15
N GLY A 320 -3.75 -12.99 27.99
CA GLY A 320 -3.18 -13.16 29.33
C GLY A 320 -4.06 -14.03 30.24
N LEU A 321 -5.38 -13.79 30.24
CA LEU A 321 -6.36 -14.56 31.01
C LEU A 321 -6.38 -16.02 30.54
N TYR A 322 -6.50 -16.24 29.23
CA TYR A 322 -6.49 -17.59 28.63
C TYR A 322 -5.19 -18.34 28.94
N SER A 323 -4.03 -17.70 28.71
CA SER A 323 -2.71 -18.32 28.94
C SER A 323 -2.45 -18.64 30.41
N SER A 324 -3.11 -17.92 31.32
CA SER A 324 -3.05 -18.17 32.77
C SER A 324 -4.10 -19.17 33.25
N GLY A 325 -4.88 -19.75 32.33
CA GLY A 325 -5.92 -20.72 32.63
C GLY A 325 -7.12 -20.14 33.36
N VAL A 326 -7.34 -18.82 33.34
CA VAL A 326 -8.46 -18.17 34.03
C VAL A 326 -9.77 -18.50 33.31
N PRO A 327 -10.69 -19.26 33.93
CA PRO A 327 -11.96 -19.62 33.29
C PRO A 327 -12.97 -18.46 33.38
N VAL A 328 -13.90 -18.38 32.42
CA VAL A 328 -14.90 -17.29 32.36
C VAL A 328 -15.81 -17.28 33.60
N ASN A 329 -16.12 -18.44 34.17
CA ASN A 329 -16.94 -18.53 35.39
C ASN A 329 -16.29 -17.83 36.60
N PHE A 330 -14.96 -17.75 36.66
CA PHE A 330 -14.25 -17.00 37.69
C PHE A 330 -14.45 -15.49 37.51
N LEU A 331 -14.45 -15.00 36.28
CA LEU A 331 -14.78 -13.60 35.97
C LEU A 331 -16.21 -13.27 36.39
N THR A 332 -17.17 -14.16 36.10
CA THR A 332 -18.56 -14.03 36.55
C THR A 332 -18.67 -14.00 38.07
N GLU A 333 -17.87 -14.79 38.80
CA GLU A 333 -17.85 -14.74 40.27
C GLU A 333 -17.33 -13.41 40.80
N LEU A 334 -16.26 -12.87 40.20
CA LEU A 334 -15.73 -11.55 40.55
C LEU A 334 -16.74 -10.43 40.26
N ASP A 335 -17.43 -10.49 39.12
CA ASP A 335 -18.43 -9.50 38.73
C ASP A 335 -19.67 -9.53 39.63
N ASN A 336 -20.18 -10.72 39.96
CA ASN A 336 -21.29 -10.91 40.90
C ASN A 336 -21.00 -10.38 42.31
N ARG A 337 -19.72 -10.33 42.70
CA ARG A 337 -19.24 -9.76 43.97
C ARG A 337 -18.88 -8.27 43.86
N SER A 338 -19.10 -7.66 42.68
CA SER A 338 -18.73 -6.29 42.35
C SER A 338 -17.24 -5.99 42.52
N LEU A 339 -16.38 -6.99 42.29
CA LEU A 339 -14.92 -6.87 42.39
C LEU A 339 -14.28 -6.61 41.02
N LEU A 340 -14.87 -7.14 39.93
CA LEU A 340 -14.25 -7.13 38.61
C LEU A 340 -14.01 -5.71 38.06
N ALA A 341 -14.91 -4.78 38.35
CA ALA A 341 -14.85 -3.40 37.83
C ALA A 341 -13.58 -2.64 38.22
N ASP A 342 -12.96 -2.99 39.35
CA ASP A 342 -11.74 -2.34 39.86
C ASP A 342 -10.47 -3.14 39.57
N MET A 343 -10.57 -4.27 38.85
CA MET A 343 -9.46 -5.18 38.59
C MET A 343 -8.95 -5.06 37.16
N SER A 344 -7.62 -4.93 37.00
CA SER A 344 -7.00 -5.19 35.70
C SER A 344 -6.96 -6.69 35.40
N TYR A 345 -6.77 -7.09 34.13
CA TYR A 345 -6.58 -8.51 33.79
C TYR A 345 -5.41 -9.14 34.56
N THR A 346 -4.36 -8.37 34.88
CA THR A 346 -3.23 -8.83 35.70
C THR A 346 -3.65 -9.08 37.15
N ASP A 347 -4.53 -8.25 37.70
CA ASP A 347 -5.07 -8.45 39.05
C ASP A 347 -5.95 -9.69 39.10
N VAL A 348 -6.79 -9.90 38.07
CA VAL A 348 -7.60 -11.12 37.93
C VAL A 348 -6.72 -12.37 37.89
N ILE A 349 -5.66 -12.36 37.09
CA ILE A 349 -4.70 -13.47 37.01
C ILE A 349 -4.06 -13.72 38.37
N ARG A 350 -3.61 -12.68 39.07
CA ARG A 350 -3.01 -12.82 40.40
C ARG A 350 -4.00 -13.41 41.40
N THR A 351 -5.23 -12.89 41.44
CA THR A 351 -6.27 -13.39 42.34
C THR A 351 -6.64 -14.84 42.05
N TYR A 352 -6.70 -15.24 40.77
CA TYR A 352 -6.94 -16.64 40.39
C TYR A 352 -5.78 -17.55 40.81
N ALA A 353 -4.53 -17.09 40.64
CA ALA A 353 -3.34 -17.84 41.01
C ALA A 353 -3.19 -18.00 42.53
N ASP A 354 -3.58 -16.99 43.32
CA ASP A 354 -3.52 -17.04 44.79
C ASP A 354 -4.65 -17.87 45.41
N GLY A 355 -5.74 -18.11 44.66
CA GLY A 355 -6.92 -18.87 45.10
C GLY A 355 -6.86 -20.38 44.82
N ASN A 356 -5.89 -20.82 44.03
CA ASN A 356 -5.57 -22.22 43.73
C ASN A 356 -4.27 -22.64 44.43
#